data_AF-A0A4Q9VYQ5-F1
#
_entry.id   AF-A0A4Q9VYQ5-F1
#
_cell.length_a   1.000
_cell.length_b   1.000
_cell.length_c   1.000
_cell.angle_alpha   90.00
_cell.angle_beta   90.00
_cell.angle_gamma   90.00
#
_symmetry.space_group_name_H-M   'P 1'
#
loop_
_entity.id
_entity.type
_entity.pdbx_description
1 polymer ?
#
loop_
_entity_poly.entity_id
_entity_poly.type
_entity_poly.pdbx_seq_one_letter_code
_entity_poly.pdbx_strand_id
1 'polypeptide(L)'
;ILNETGAWNTLVWFSVLVLMAEQLNKLGFIPWLSKLIAQGLNGFSWPIVLVLLILFYFYSHYLFASATAHVSAMYAALLGVAVASGAPPLFSALMLGFFGNLLASTTHYSSGPAPLLYAAGYVTQKRWW
;
A
#
# COMPACT_ATOMS: atom_id res chain seq x y z
N ILE A 1 5.21 -22.56 -27.58
CA ILE A 1 3.86 -22.11 -27.16
C ILE A 1 3.56 -22.47 -25.69
N LEU A 2 4.12 -23.54 -25.10
CA LEU A 2 3.86 -23.91 -23.67
C LEU A 2 5.03 -23.68 -22.68
N ASN A 3 6.06 -22.91 -23.04
CA ASN A 3 7.22 -22.64 -22.17
C ASN A 3 7.18 -21.25 -21.47
N GLU A 4 5.99 -20.67 -21.27
CA GLU A 4 5.85 -19.37 -20.61
C GLU A 4 5.95 -19.48 -19.08
N THR A 5 7.13 -19.83 -18.58
CA THR A 5 7.38 -20.00 -17.13
C THR A 5 7.32 -18.69 -16.36
N GLY A 6 7.59 -17.55 -17.00
CA GLY A 6 7.54 -16.23 -16.38
C GLY A 6 6.13 -15.80 -15.97
N ALA A 7 5.14 -16.05 -16.83
CA ALA A 7 3.74 -15.75 -16.54
C ALA A 7 3.21 -16.60 -15.39
N TRP A 8 3.49 -17.91 -15.40
CA TRP A 8 3.09 -18.83 -14.33
C TRP A 8 3.77 -18.53 -13.00
N ASN A 9 5.07 -18.21 -13.03
CA ASN A 9 5.79 -17.79 -11.83
C ASN A 9 5.13 -16.54 -11.21
N THR A 10 4.84 -15.54 -12.05
CA THR A 10 4.14 -14.30 -11.61
C THR A 10 2.79 -14.57 -11.00
N LEU A 11 2.00 -15.44 -11.65
CA LEU A 11 0.68 -15.82 -11.15
C LEU A 11 0.77 -16.49 -9.77
N VAL A 12 1.71 -17.41 -9.56
CA VAL A 12 1.87 -18.13 -8.30
C VAL A 12 2.31 -17.20 -7.16
N TRP A 13 3.40 -16.44 -7.32
CA TRP A 13 3.92 -15.64 -6.22
C TRP A 13 3.01 -14.45 -5.89
N PHE A 14 2.36 -13.84 -6.89
CA PHE A 14 1.40 -12.76 -6.67
C PHE A 14 0.15 -13.26 -5.92
N SER A 15 -0.37 -14.44 -6.28
CA SER A 15 -1.54 -15.03 -5.62
C SER A 15 -1.29 -15.30 -4.13
N VAL A 16 -0.10 -15.79 -3.79
CA VAL A 16 0.30 -16.01 -2.38
C VAL A 16 0.32 -14.71 -1.59
N LEU A 17 0.88 -13.63 -2.15
CA LEU A 17 0.92 -12.33 -1.49
C LEU A 17 -0.48 -11.73 -1.27
N VAL A 18 -1.37 -11.84 -2.27
CA VAL A 18 -2.78 -11.40 -2.15
C VAL A 18 -3.48 -12.18 -1.05
N LEU A 19 -3.30 -13.50 -0.99
CA LEU A 19 -3.88 -14.35 0.05
C LEU A 19 -3.37 -13.96 1.45
N MET A 20 -2.07 -13.71 1.61
CA MET A 20 -1.50 -13.28 2.88
C MET A 20 -2.08 -11.94 3.35
N ALA A 21 -2.21 -10.97 2.44
CA ALA A 21 -2.83 -9.69 2.72
C ALA A 21 -4.30 -9.82 3.17
N GLU A 22 -5.07 -10.69 2.52
CA GLU A 22 -6.45 -10.99 2.91
C GLU A 22 -6.52 -11.65 4.30
N GLN A 23 -5.61 -12.58 4.60
CA GLN A 23 -5.54 -13.23 5.92
C GLN A 23 -5.14 -12.25 7.03
N LEU A 24 -4.20 -11.33 6.78
CA LEU A 24 -3.88 -10.26 7.73
C LEU A 24 -5.14 -9.43 8.07
N ASN A 25 -5.96 -9.12 7.07
CA ASN A 25 -7.23 -8.42 7.30
C ASN A 25 -8.23 -9.28 8.11
N LYS A 26 -8.42 -10.55 7.73
CA LYS A 26 -9.33 -11.49 8.44
C LYS A 26 -8.92 -11.76 9.89
N LEU A 27 -7.61 -11.84 10.16
CA LEU A 27 -7.06 -12.05 11.49
C LEU A 27 -7.16 -10.81 12.39
N GLY A 28 -7.71 -9.71 11.90
CA GLY A 28 -7.94 -8.52 12.70
C GLY A 28 -6.71 -7.65 12.91
N PHE A 29 -5.61 -7.90 12.17
CA PHE A 29 -4.41 -7.05 12.20
C PHE A 29 -4.76 -5.60 11.86
N ILE A 30 -5.67 -5.42 10.91
CA ILE A 30 -6.10 -4.12 10.44
C ILE A 30 -6.82 -3.32 11.54
N PRO A 31 -7.91 -3.82 12.16
CA PRO A 31 -8.50 -3.20 13.35
C PRO A 31 -7.52 -2.99 14.52
N TRP A 32 -6.61 -3.94 14.76
CA TRP A 32 -5.59 -3.84 15.80
C TRP A 32 -4.61 -2.70 15.53
N LEU A 33 -4.10 -2.62 14.30
CA LEU A 33 -3.17 -1.57 13.87
C LEU A 33 -3.85 -0.20 13.89
N SER A 34 -5.11 -0.12 13.45
CA SER A 34 -5.92 1.09 13.56
C SER A 34 -6.06 1.56 15.00
N LYS A 35 -6.28 0.65 15.96
CA LYS A 35 -6.31 0.97 17.41
C LYS A 35 -4.95 1.41 17.94
N LEU A 36 -3.88 0.72 17.55
CA LEU A 36 -2.51 1.05 17.94
C LEU A 36 -2.13 2.46 17.47
N ILE A 37 -2.44 2.78 16.21
CA ILE A 37 -2.22 4.11 15.64
C ILE A 37 -3.11 5.14 16.35
N ALA A 38 -4.40 4.86 16.56
CA ALA A 38 -5.29 5.78 17.27
C ALA A 38 -4.84 6.08 18.71
N GLN A 39 -4.31 5.08 19.42
CA GLN A 39 -3.73 5.26 20.75
C GLN A 39 -2.43 6.06 20.72
N GLY A 40 -1.54 5.78 19.76
CA GLY A 40 -0.29 6.52 19.58
C GLY A 40 -0.48 7.96 19.09
N LEU A 41 -1.62 8.24 18.44
CA LEU A 41 -1.97 9.56 17.92
C LEU A 41 -2.95 10.34 18.81
N ASN A 42 -3.25 9.84 20.01
CA ASN A 42 -4.15 10.50 20.93
C ASN A 42 -3.56 11.86 21.36
N GLY A 43 -4.33 12.95 21.17
CA GLY A 43 -3.90 14.32 21.43
C GLY A 43 -3.35 15.09 20.23
N PHE A 44 -3.14 14.44 19.07
CA PHE A 44 -2.78 15.15 17.83
C PHE A 44 -4.02 15.69 17.11
N SER A 45 -3.86 16.81 16.41
CA SER A 45 -4.90 17.34 15.53
C SER A 45 -5.07 16.44 14.30
N TRP A 46 -6.31 16.34 13.80
CA TRP A 46 -6.63 15.50 12.64
C TRP A 46 -5.75 15.75 11.40
N PRO A 47 -5.25 16.96 11.08
CA PRO A 47 -4.35 17.16 9.94
C PRO A 47 -3.01 16.43 10.11
N ILE A 48 -2.46 16.44 11.33
CA ILE A 48 -1.21 15.75 11.65
C ILE A 48 -1.40 14.24 11.52
N VAL A 49 -2.51 13.72 12.05
CA VAL A 49 -2.89 12.31 11.91
C VAL A 49 -2.96 11.90 10.44
N LEU A 50 -3.66 12.69 9.62
CA LEU A 50 -3.81 12.40 8.20
C LEU A 50 -2.47 12.40 7.46
N VAL A 51 -1.56 13.34 7.75
CA VAL A 51 -0.21 13.37 7.16
C VAL A 51 0.58 12.11 7.53
N LEU A 52 0.55 11.71 8.80
CA LEU A 52 1.24 10.50 9.26
C LEU A 52 0.66 9.24 8.61
N LEU A 53 -0.66 9.15 8.49
CA LEU A 53 -1.32 8.04 7.80
C LEU A 53 -0.93 7.99 6.31
N ILE A 54 -0.83 9.12 5.64
CA ILE A 54 -0.40 9.20 4.23
C ILE A 54 1.05 8.72 4.08
N LEU A 55 1.96 9.20 4.93
CA LEU A 55 3.36 8.78 4.91
C LEU A 55 3.48 7.27 5.18
N PHE A 56 2.79 6.77 6.20
CA PHE A 56 2.74 5.35 6.49
C PHE A 56 2.18 4.55 5.30
N TYR A 57 1.08 5.01 4.70
CA TYR A 57 0.49 4.36 3.55
C TYR A 57 1.47 4.29 2.37
N PHE A 58 2.10 5.41 2.03
CA PHE A 58 3.08 5.49 0.95
C PHE A 58 4.28 4.55 1.17
N TYR A 59 4.92 4.59 2.33
CA TYR A 59 6.14 3.81 2.60
C TYR A 59 5.88 2.34 2.90
N SER A 60 4.68 2.00 3.41
CA SER A 60 4.31 0.59 3.57
C SER A 60 4.29 -0.17 2.24
N HIS A 61 4.16 0.55 1.11
CA HIS A 61 4.16 -0.06 -0.21
C HIS A 61 5.47 -0.76 -0.57
N TYR A 62 6.60 -0.42 0.05
CA TYR A 62 7.86 -1.17 -0.13
C TYR A 62 7.70 -2.67 0.18
N LEU A 63 6.74 -3.02 1.03
CA LEU A 63 6.40 -4.38 1.44
C LEU A 63 5.42 -5.08 0.49
N PHE A 64 4.87 -4.36 -0.49
CA PHE A 64 3.88 -4.88 -1.44
C PHE A 64 4.44 -4.84 -2.85
N ALA A 65 4.13 -5.88 -3.64
CA ALA A 65 4.44 -5.90 -5.06
C ALA A 65 3.23 -5.60 -5.95
N SER A 66 2.14 -5.14 -5.33
CA SER A 66 0.84 -4.96 -5.97
C SER A 66 0.13 -3.77 -5.36
N ALA A 67 -0.12 -2.75 -6.19
CA ALA A 67 -0.97 -1.63 -5.81
C ALA A 67 -2.37 -2.10 -5.35
N THR A 68 -2.96 -3.07 -6.07
CA THR A 68 -4.28 -3.61 -5.72
C THR A 68 -4.29 -4.32 -4.37
N ALA A 69 -3.28 -5.16 -4.09
CA ALA A 69 -3.19 -5.86 -2.81
C ALA A 69 -2.93 -4.90 -1.64
N HIS A 70 -2.17 -3.84 -1.89
CA HIS A 70 -1.87 -2.83 -0.90
C HIS A 70 -3.11 -1.98 -0.55
N VAL A 71 -3.86 -1.53 -1.57
CA VAL A 71 -5.13 -0.82 -1.40
C VAL A 71 -6.15 -1.71 -0.67
N SER A 72 -6.32 -2.98 -1.09
CA SER A 72 -7.29 -3.88 -0.48
C SER A 72 -6.99 -4.18 0.99
N ALA A 73 -5.71 -4.22 1.36
CA ALA A 73 -5.29 -4.48 2.73
C ALA A 73 -5.46 -3.27 3.66
N MET A 74 -5.10 -2.06 3.19
CA MET A 74 -4.83 -0.94 4.09
C MET A 74 -5.77 0.25 3.93
N TYR A 75 -6.36 0.47 2.75
CA TYR A 75 -7.08 1.71 2.46
C TYR A 75 -8.25 1.96 3.42
N ALA A 76 -9.14 0.96 3.57
CA ALA A 76 -10.31 1.08 4.44
C ALA A 76 -9.92 1.28 5.91
N ALA A 77 -8.82 0.66 6.34
CA ALA A 77 -8.29 0.76 7.69
C ALA A 77 -7.85 2.18 8.03
N LEU A 78 -7.01 2.76 7.18
CA LEU A 78 -6.40 4.05 7.39
C LEU A 78 -7.44 5.15 7.23
N LEU A 79 -8.39 4.98 6.30
CA LEU A 79 -9.55 5.87 6.20
C LEU A 79 -10.39 5.84 7.49
N GLY A 80 -10.61 4.66 8.07
CA GLY A 80 -11.30 4.51 9.35
C GLY A 80 -10.60 5.26 10.48
N VAL A 81 -9.26 5.19 10.56
CA VAL A 81 -8.47 5.93 11.56
C VAL A 81 -8.54 7.44 11.33
N ALA A 82 -8.43 7.89 10.08
CA ALA A 82 -8.51 9.31 9.74
C ALA A 82 -9.87 9.89 10.16
N VAL A 83 -10.97 9.23 9.82
CA VAL A 83 -12.32 9.66 10.21
C VAL A 83 -12.51 9.63 11.72
N ALA A 84 -12.04 8.58 12.41
CA ALA A 84 -12.10 8.49 13.87
C ALA A 84 -11.29 9.58 14.57
N SER A 85 -10.23 10.09 13.95
CA SER A 85 -9.44 11.22 14.45
C SER A 85 -10.08 12.60 14.23
N GLY A 86 -11.25 12.66 13.58
CA GLY A 86 -11.99 13.90 13.30
C GLY A 86 -11.68 14.53 11.94
N ALA A 87 -10.93 13.85 11.06
CA ALA A 87 -10.68 14.35 9.71
C ALA A 87 -11.94 14.28 8.84
N PRO A 88 -12.20 15.27 7.96
CA PRO A 88 -13.34 15.21 7.04
C PRO A 88 -13.27 13.95 6.15
N PRO A 89 -14.34 13.12 6.10
CA PRO A 89 -14.27 11.80 5.44
C PRO A 89 -13.94 11.86 3.95
N LEU A 90 -14.60 12.76 3.21
CA LEU A 90 -14.36 12.91 1.77
C LEU A 90 -12.93 13.37 1.47
N PHE A 91 -12.44 14.34 2.24
CA PHE A 91 -11.06 14.84 2.09
C PHE A 91 -10.03 13.74 2.36
N SER A 92 -10.23 12.97 3.44
CA SER A 92 -9.35 11.86 3.82
C SER A 92 -9.34 10.75 2.76
N ALA A 93 -10.50 10.40 2.22
CA ALA A 93 -10.64 9.41 1.15
C ALA A 93 -9.90 9.85 -0.12
N LEU A 94 -10.07 11.10 -0.54
CA LEU A 94 -9.39 11.64 -1.73
C LEU A 94 -7.86 11.68 -1.53
N MET A 95 -7.40 12.16 -0.37
CA MET A 95 -5.97 12.18 -0.05
C MET A 95 -5.35 10.78 -0.07
N LEU A 96 -5.96 9.82 0.63
CA LEU A 96 -5.48 8.44 0.60
C LEU A 96 -5.56 7.84 -0.82
N GLY A 97 -6.59 8.16 -1.61
CA GLY A 97 -6.71 7.70 -2.99
C GLY A 97 -5.61 8.23 -3.91
N PHE A 98 -5.25 9.51 -3.80
CA PHE A 98 -4.15 10.09 -4.58
C PHE A 98 -2.80 9.52 -4.20
N PHE A 99 -2.48 9.47 -2.90
CA PHE A 99 -1.22 8.93 -2.41
C PHE A 99 -1.12 7.41 -2.58
N GLY A 100 -2.25 6.71 -2.63
CA GLY A 100 -2.36 5.29 -3.01
C GLY A 100 -1.99 4.99 -4.46
N ASN A 101 -1.81 6.02 -5.31
CA ASN A 101 -1.26 5.86 -6.66
C ASN A 101 0.20 6.33 -6.75
N LEU A 102 0.58 7.35 -5.98
CA LEU A 102 1.95 7.87 -5.96
C LEU A 102 2.98 6.84 -5.46
N LEU A 103 2.53 5.81 -4.74
CA LEU A 103 3.34 4.66 -4.34
C LEU A 103 4.06 3.95 -5.51
N ALA A 104 3.62 4.17 -6.75
CA ALA A 104 4.29 3.66 -7.95
C ALA A 104 5.71 4.24 -8.14
N SER A 105 6.05 5.30 -7.40
CA SER A 105 7.38 5.93 -7.36
C SER A 105 8.23 5.41 -6.19
N THR A 106 8.18 4.10 -5.91
CA THR A 106 8.98 3.49 -4.84
C THR A 106 9.92 2.44 -5.40
N THR A 107 9.47 1.19 -5.51
CA THR A 107 10.29 0.08 -5.96
C THR A 107 10.07 -0.18 -7.45
N HIS A 108 11.04 -0.85 -8.07
CA HIS A 108 10.92 -1.35 -9.44
C HIS A 108 9.79 -2.40 -9.63
N TYR A 109 9.10 -2.80 -8.57
CA TYR A 109 7.99 -3.74 -8.59
C TYR A 109 6.68 -3.16 -8.01
N SER A 110 6.61 -1.86 -7.73
CA SER A 110 5.47 -1.23 -7.05
C SER A 110 4.17 -1.23 -7.86
N SER A 111 4.26 -1.30 -9.19
CA SER A 111 3.12 -1.22 -10.08
C SER A 111 3.34 -2.06 -11.34
N GLY A 112 2.29 -2.36 -12.09
CA GLY A 112 2.39 -3.15 -13.33
C GLY A 112 3.42 -2.60 -14.34
N PRO A 113 3.46 -1.27 -14.60
CA PRO A 113 4.46 -0.69 -15.51
C PRO A 113 5.90 -0.70 -14.99
N ALA A 114 6.12 -0.70 -13.68
CA ALA A 114 7.46 -0.53 -13.09
C ALA A 114 8.45 -1.65 -13.47
N PRO A 115 8.10 -2.95 -13.36
CA PRO A 115 8.96 -4.04 -13.82
C PRO A 115 9.25 -3.97 -15.32
N LEU A 116 8.26 -3.57 -16.13
CA LEU A 116 8.40 -3.48 -17.58
C LEU A 116 9.44 -2.41 -17.97
N LEU A 117 9.37 -1.24 -17.33
CA LEU A 117 10.31 -0.15 -17.55
C LEU A 117 11.70 -0.47 -17.00
N TYR A 118 11.78 -1.11 -15.83
CA TYR A 118 13.03 -1.53 -15.23
C TYR A 118 13.75 -2.61 -16.05
N ALA A 119 12.99 -3.57 -16.60
CA ALA A 119 13.52 -4.65 -17.44
C ALA A 119 14.15 -4.17 -18.75
N ALA A 120 13.89 -2.94 -19.18
CA ALA A 120 14.54 -2.34 -20.35
C ALA A 120 16.05 -2.10 -20.17
N GLY A 121 16.58 -2.17 -18.93
CA GLY A 121 18.01 -2.13 -18.65
C GLY A 121 18.67 -0.75 -18.71
N TYR A 122 17.91 0.32 -18.99
CA TYR A 122 18.43 1.69 -19.04
C TYR A 122 18.76 2.30 -17.67
N VAL A 123 18.18 1.79 -16.59
CA VAL A 123 18.29 2.35 -15.24
C VAL A 123 18.77 1.28 -14.27
N THR A 124 19.89 1.53 -13.58
CA THR A 124 20.37 0.65 -12.50
C THR A 124 19.44 0.68 -11.29
N GLN A 125 19.33 -0.40 -10.52
CA GLN A 125 18.51 -0.45 -9.31
C GLN A 125 18.78 0.71 -8.34
N LYS A 126 20.05 1.05 -8.08
CA LYS A 126 20.44 2.16 -7.19
C LYS A 126 19.94 3.54 -7.66
N ARG A 127 19.72 3.70 -8.97
CA ARG A 127 19.19 4.95 -9.56
C ARG A 127 17.67 4.99 -9.57
N TRP A 128 17.03 3.83 -9.60
CA TRP A 128 15.58 3.72 -9.56
C TRP A 128 15.01 4.05 -8.18
N TRP A 129 15.69 3.59 -7.14
CA TRP A 129 15.28 3.72 -5.73
C TRP A 129 15.74 5.03 -5.10
#